data_AF-A0A958ZJX9-F1
#
_entry.id   AF-A0A958ZJX9-F1
#
_cell.length_a   1.000
_cell.length_b   1.000
_cell.length_c   1.000
_cell.angle_alpha   90.00
_cell.angle_beta   90.00
_cell.angle_gamma   90.00
#
_symmetry.space_group_name_H-M   'P 1'
#
loop_
_entity.id
_entity.type
_entity.pdbx_description
1 polymer ?
#
loop_
_entity_poly.entity_id
_entity_poly.type
_entity_poly.pdbx_seq_one_letter_code
_entity_poly.pdbx_strand_id
1 'polypeptide(L)'
;MVHHQLCKYEDTFHVTQEAQEEALMFHWWSGFPLVAVNAFPWAIVAASLHVYYPFFPWVWFVATFAVTFGAYYLAYEYLHLLMHRPNSMPLLEKLYFFKFIKAYHRIHHNQMGMNLNVVLPIADFLLGTFVWSKALEIPVVTPDSAKRTAKLNSRYRTAPK
;
A
#
# COMPACT_ATOMS: atom_id res chain seq x y z
N MET A 1 1.11 10.50 0.16
CA MET A 1 2.00 11.31 -0.71
C MET A 1 3.43 11.43 -0.16
N VAL A 2 3.62 11.56 1.16
CA VAL A 2 4.96 11.66 1.79
C VAL A 2 5.83 10.40 1.56
N HIS A 3 5.25 9.20 1.61
CA HIS A 3 5.95 7.94 1.29
C HIS A 3 6.69 7.99 -0.05
N HIS A 4 6.01 8.38 -1.13
CA HIS A 4 6.61 8.47 -2.47
C HIS A 4 7.55 9.67 -2.64
N GLN A 5 7.67 10.56 -1.66
CA GLN A 5 8.70 11.60 -1.64
C GLN A 5 9.98 11.08 -0.97
N LEU A 6 9.84 10.20 0.02
CA LEU A 6 10.92 9.62 0.81
C LEU A 6 11.53 8.37 0.19
N CYS A 7 10.71 7.52 -0.41
CA CYS A 7 11.08 6.19 -0.90
C CYS A 7 10.96 6.10 -2.43
N LYS A 8 11.30 7.18 -3.14
CA LYS A 8 10.91 7.39 -4.54
C LYS A 8 11.72 6.60 -5.56
N TYR A 9 13.05 6.73 -5.55
CA TYR A 9 13.91 6.16 -6.60
C TYR A 9 14.86 5.11 -6.01
N GLU A 10 15.67 4.48 -6.87
CA GLU A 10 16.61 3.40 -6.49
C GLU A 10 17.46 3.73 -5.24
N ASP A 11 17.92 4.98 -5.10
CA ASP A 11 18.78 5.41 -4.00
C ASP A 11 18.06 5.50 -2.65
N THR A 12 16.73 5.67 -2.64
CA THR A 12 15.94 5.80 -1.41
C THR A 12 14.80 4.79 -1.29
N PHE A 13 14.63 3.89 -2.27
CA PHE A 13 13.56 2.91 -2.28
C PHE A 13 13.61 2.00 -1.05
N HIS A 14 14.80 1.62 -0.60
CA HIS A 14 14.95 0.89 0.65
C HIS A 14 15.13 1.85 1.83
N VAL A 15 14.60 1.44 2.97
CA VAL A 15 14.58 2.24 4.19
C VAL A 15 15.97 2.26 4.80
N THR A 16 16.51 3.45 4.98
CA THR A 16 17.82 3.69 5.60
C THR A 16 17.75 4.72 6.72
N GLN A 17 16.68 5.51 6.78
CA GLN A 17 16.46 6.58 7.74
C GLN A 17 15.13 6.42 8.47
N GLU A 18 15.06 6.89 9.71
CA GLU A 18 13.87 6.84 10.57
C GLU A 18 12.65 7.55 9.94
N ALA A 19 12.85 8.69 9.27
CA ALA A 19 11.76 9.38 8.58
C ALA A 19 11.11 8.54 7.48
N GLN A 20 11.88 7.68 6.79
CA GLN A 20 11.34 6.74 5.81
C GLN A 20 10.53 5.65 6.50
N GLU A 21 11.02 5.15 7.64
CA GLU A 21 10.36 4.15 8.46
C GLU A 21 8.98 4.59 8.95
N GLU A 22 8.84 5.85 9.39
CA GLU A 22 7.55 6.42 9.79
C GLU A 22 6.53 6.49 8.64
N ALA A 23 7.01 6.71 7.41
CA ALA A 23 6.17 6.94 6.24
C ALA A 23 5.73 5.66 5.51
N LEU A 24 6.25 4.49 5.91
CA LEU A 24 5.97 3.21 5.26
C LEU A 24 4.55 2.70 5.53
N MET A 25 4.16 2.75 6.80
CA MET A 25 2.97 2.09 7.31
C MET A 25 1.88 3.12 7.59
N PHE A 26 0.63 2.70 7.54
CA PHE A 26 -0.43 3.54 8.06
C PHE A 26 -0.32 3.66 9.58
N HIS A 27 -1.06 4.62 10.14
CA HIS A 27 -1.29 4.60 11.57
C HIS A 27 -2.07 3.33 11.94
N TRP A 28 -1.75 2.73 13.08
CA TRP A 28 -2.34 1.46 13.54
C TRP A 28 -3.88 1.46 13.54
N TRP A 29 -4.50 2.63 13.72
CA TRP A 29 -5.96 2.78 13.73
C TRP A 29 -6.56 3.00 12.34
N SER A 30 -5.76 3.34 11.31
CA SER A 30 -6.24 3.65 9.96
C SER A 30 -6.91 2.45 9.28
N GLY A 31 -6.58 1.22 9.69
CA GLY A 31 -7.22 0.01 9.16
C GLY A 31 -8.73 -0.03 9.41
N PHE A 32 -9.19 0.39 10.61
CA PHE A 32 -10.61 0.34 10.97
C PHE A 32 -11.52 1.19 10.06
N PRO A 33 -11.26 2.50 9.84
CA PRO A 33 -12.09 3.30 8.94
C PRO A 33 -11.98 2.83 7.48
N LEU A 34 -10.82 2.35 7.04
CA LEU A 34 -10.67 1.81 5.69
C LEU A 34 -11.55 0.57 5.47
N VAL A 35 -11.56 -0.37 6.41
CA VAL A 35 -12.44 -1.54 6.37
C VAL A 35 -13.91 -1.11 6.42
N ALA A 36 -14.26 -0.18 7.32
CA ALA A 36 -15.64 0.29 7.46
C ALA A 36 -16.16 0.94 6.18
N VAL A 37 -15.38 1.83 5.55
CA VAL A 37 -15.75 2.49 4.29
C VAL A 37 -15.98 1.49 3.16
N ASN A 38 -15.14 0.46 3.06
CA ASN A 38 -15.28 -0.56 2.01
C ASN A 38 -16.41 -1.57 2.29
N ALA A 39 -16.70 -1.86 3.56
CA ALA A 39 -17.81 -2.72 3.96
C ALA A 39 -19.17 -2.00 3.88
N PHE A 40 -19.19 -0.67 3.94
CA PHE A 40 -20.42 0.13 4.03
C PHE A 40 -21.39 -0.08 2.85
N PRO A 41 -20.97 -0.11 1.56
CA PRO A 41 -21.88 -0.42 0.46
C PRO A 41 -22.57 -1.79 0.62
N TRP A 42 -21.87 -2.78 1.15
CA TRP A 42 -22.41 -4.12 1.39
C TRP A 42 -23.39 -4.15 2.56
N ALA A 43 -23.20 -3.30 3.57
CA ALA A 43 -24.18 -3.10 4.63
C ALA A 43 -25.48 -2.48 4.10
N ILE A 44 -25.39 -1.53 3.16
CA ILE A 44 -26.57 -0.96 2.48
C ILE A 44 -27.32 -2.04 1.70
N VAL A 45 -26.59 -2.84 0.90
CA VAL A 45 -27.19 -3.97 0.16
C VAL A 45 -27.88 -4.95 1.10
N ALA A 46 -27.20 -5.32 2.20
CA ALA A 46 -27.76 -6.22 3.20
C ALA A 46 -29.04 -5.66 3.84
N ALA A 47 -29.04 -4.40 4.24
CA ALA A 47 -30.22 -3.75 4.82
C ALA A 47 -31.39 -3.67 3.80
N SER A 48 -31.09 -3.36 2.54
CA SER A 48 -32.09 -3.22 1.48
C SER A 48 -32.74 -4.57 1.11
N LEU A 49 -31.96 -5.65 1.13
CA LEU A 49 -32.43 -6.98 0.77
C LEU A 49 -32.98 -7.78 1.96
N HIS A 50 -32.73 -7.34 3.20
CA HIS A 50 -33.22 -8.01 4.40
C HIS A 50 -34.74 -8.16 4.44
N VAL A 51 -35.47 -7.15 3.94
CA VAL A 51 -36.93 -7.16 3.85
C VAL A 51 -37.45 -8.31 2.99
N TYR A 52 -36.71 -8.67 1.93
CA TYR A 52 -37.09 -9.74 1.00
C TYR A 52 -36.60 -11.12 1.43
N TYR A 53 -35.47 -11.18 2.15
CA TYR A 53 -34.86 -12.44 2.60
C TYR A 53 -34.49 -12.38 4.09
N PRO A 54 -35.47 -12.36 5.01
CA PRO A 54 -35.21 -12.13 6.44
C PRO A 54 -34.39 -13.23 7.12
N PHE A 55 -34.44 -14.46 6.58
CA PHE A 55 -33.70 -15.60 7.13
C PHE A 55 -32.28 -15.75 6.56
N PHE A 56 -31.89 -14.94 5.57
CA PHE A 56 -30.52 -14.96 5.07
C PHE A 56 -29.56 -14.37 6.12
N PRO A 57 -28.36 -14.93 6.33
CA PRO A 57 -27.44 -14.50 7.38
C PRO A 57 -26.71 -13.18 7.02
N TRP A 58 -27.44 -12.07 6.97
CA TRP A 58 -26.93 -10.76 6.53
C TRP A 58 -25.76 -10.23 7.35
N VAL A 59 -25.73 -10.49 8.65
CA VAL A 59 -24.59 -10.11 9.51
C VAL A 59 -23.32 -10.82 9.05
N TRP A 60 -23.39 -12.12 8.78
CA TRP A 60 -22.25 -12.90 8.29
C TRP A 60 -21.84 -12.52 6.87
N PHE A 61 -22.80 -12.13 6.03
CA PHE A 61 -22.54 -11.57 4.72
C PHE A 61 -21.68 -10.31 4.81
N VAL A 62 -22.08 -9.30 5.60
CA VAL A 62 -21.30 -8.07 5.79
C VAL A 62 -19.96 -8.37 6.47
N ALA A 63 -19.95 -9.25 7.48
CA ALA A 63 -18.73 -9.65 8.17
C ALA A 63 -17.70 -10.28 7.23
N THR A 64 -18.14 -11.06 6.23
CA THR A 64 -17.25 -11.65 5.24
C THR A 64 -16.50 -10.57 4.45
N PHE A 65 -17.20 -9.54 3.96
CA PHE A 65 -16.55 -8.41 3.29
C PHE A 65 -15.59 -7.68 4.22
N ALA A 66 -16.00 -7.38 5.45
CA ALA A 66 -15.15 -6.69 6.42
C ALA A 66 -13.85 -7.49 6.71
N VAL A 67 -13.97 -8.81 6.89
CA VAL A 67 -12.81 -9.70 7.10
C VAL A 67 -11.93 -9.75 5.86
N THR A 68 -12.51 -9.85 4.66
CA THR A 68 -11.74 -9.84 3.40
C THR A 68 -10.97 -8.54 3.22
N PHE A 69 -11.58 -7.38 3.45
CA PHE A 69 -10.88 -6.09 3.39
C PHE A 69 -9.81 -5.98 4.48
N GLY A 70 -10.09 -6.43 5.70
CA GLY A 70 -9.10 -6.44 6.78
C GLY A 70 -7.88 -7.29 6.43
N ALA A 71 -8.09 -8.52 5.95
CA ALA A 71 -7.03 -9.40 5.50
C ALA A 71 -6.24 -8.80 4.33
N TYR A 72 -6.92 -8.14 3.39
CA TYR A 72 -6.29 -7.45 2.28
C TYR A 72 -5.38 -6.31 2.76
N TYR A 73 -5.84 -5.46 3.68
CA TYR A 73 -5.03 -4.36 4.21
C TYR A 73 -3.82 -4.85 5.02
N LEU A 74 -3.99 -5.93 5.80
CA LEU A 74 -2.87 -6.56 6.50
C LEU A 74 -1.84 -7.11 5.51
N ALA A 75 -2.27 -7.82 4.47
CA ALA A 75 -1.39 -8.32 3.43
C ALA A 75 -0.70 -7.18 2.66
N TYR A 76 -1.45 -6.12 2.35
CA TYR A 76 -0.95 -4.91 1.70
C TYR A 76 0.19 -4.30 2.51
N GLU A 77 -0.03 -3.97 3.78
CA GLU A 77 0.98 -3.31 4.61
C GLU A 77 2.20 -4.21 4.83
N TYR A 78 1.95 -5.48 5.09
CA TYR A 78 3.01 -6.44 5.34
C TYR A 78 3.91 -6.63 4.12
N LEU A 79 3.34 -6.89 2.94
CA LEU A 79 4.13 -7.05 1.71
C LEU A 79 4.84 -5.76 1.34
N HIS A 80 4.17 -4.61 1.47
CA HIS A 80 4.76 -3.29 1.25
C HIS A 80 5.99 -3.04 2.12
N LEU A 81 5.88 -3.33 3.43
CA LEU A 81 6.98 -3.22 4.37
C LEU A 81 8.17 -4.10 3.95
N LEU A 82 7.93 -5.37 3.59
CA LEU A 82 8.99 -6.28 3.15
C LEU A 82 9.67 -5.81 1.85
N MET A 83 8.92 -5.19 0.92
CA MET A 83 9.50 -4.65 -0.31
C MET A 83 10.51 -3.54 -0.03
N HIS A 84 10.24 -2.73 1.00
CA HIS A 84 11.08 -1.61 1.44
C HIS A 84 12.16 -2.01 2.48
N ARG A 85 12.03 -3.17 3.12
CA ARG A 85 13.00 -3.75 4.07
C ARG A 85 13.54 -5.10 3.59
N PRO A 86 14.53 -5.10 2.70
CA PRO A 86 15.12 -6.36 2.22
C PRO A 86 15.78 -7.15 3.36
N ASN A 87 15.84 -8.47 3.19
CA ASN A 87 16.39 -9.44 4.13
C ASN A 87 15.62 -9.59 5.46
N SER A 88 14.40 -9.08 5.53
CA SER A 88 13.54 -9.25 6.71
C SER A 88 12.84 -10.61 6.71
N MET A 89 12.51 -11.16 5.54
CA MET A 89 11.97 -12.52 5.38
C MET A 89 12.58 -13.24 4.15
N PRO A 90 13.80 -13.77 4.27
CA PRO A 90 14.55 -14.31 3.13
C PRO A 90 13.88 -15.43 2.35
N LEU A 91 13.01 -16.23 3.00
CA LEU A 91 12.29 -17.31 2.32
C LEU A 91 11.20 -16.77 1.38
N LEU A 92 10.43 -15.77 1.86
CA LEU A 92 9.38 -15.13 1.08
C LEU A 92 9.97 -14.29 -0.05
N GLU A 93 11.07 -13.56 0.21
CA GLU A 93 11.75 -12.70 -0.77
C GLU A 93 12.34 -13.48 -1.97
N LYS A 94 12.55 -14.79 -1.82
CA LYS A 94 13.02 -15.66 -2.90
C LYS A 94 11.91 -16.07 -3.87
N LEU A 95 10.65 -16.02 -3.46
CA LEU A 95 9.51 -16.44 -4.29
C LEU A 95 9.39 -15.55 -5.52
N TYR A 96 9.11 -16.17 -6.67
CA TYR A 96 8.92 -15.44 -7.94
C TYR A 96 7.83 -14.39 -7.84
N PHE A 97 6.73 -14.72 -7.18
CA PHE A 97 5.62 -13.80 -6.97
C PHE A 97 6.06 -12.56 -6.19
N PHE A 98 6.83 -12.72 -5.11
CA PHE A 98 7.34 -11.58 -4.33
C PHE A 98 8.25 -10.68 -5.16
N LYS A 99 9.17 -11.28 -5.92
CA LYS A 99 10.07 -10.52 -6.83
C LYS A 99 9.28 -9.73 -7.88
N PHE A 100 8.21 -10.33 -8.41
CA PHE A 100 7.30 -9.68 -9.34
C PHE A 100 6.61 -8.48 -8.70
N ILE A 101 5.90 -8.65 -7.58
CA ILE A 101 5.17 -7.54 -6.92
C ILE A 101 6.13 -6.45 -6.42
N LYS A 102 7.37 -6.79 -6.04
CA LYS A 102 8.39 -5.81 -5.66
C LYS A 102 8.83 -4.95 -6.86
N ALA A 103 9.09 -5.57 -8.01
CA ALA A 103 9.42 -4.85 -9.24
C ALA A 103 8.24 -4.00 -9.73
N TYR A 104 7.03 -4.54 -9.60
CA TYR A 104 5.77 -3.88 -9.92
C TYR A 104 5.55 -2.60 -9.07
N HIS A 105 5.69 -2.72 -7.75
CA HIS A 105 5.57 -1.61 -6.81
C HIS A 105 6.68 -0.57 -6.98
N ARG A 106 7.88 -0.99 -7.39
CA ARG A 106 8.96 -0.05 -7.72
C ARG A 106 8.57 0.89 -8.87
N ILE A 107 7.85 0.41 -9.88
CA ILE A 107 7.34 1.26 -10.96
C ILE A 107 6.35 2.29 -10.41
N HIS A 108 5.47 1.90 -9.48
CA HIS A 108 4.52 2.81 -8.83
C HIS A 108 5.21 3.99 -8.12
N HIS A 109 6.35 3.75 -7.47
CA HIS A 109 7.12 4.83 -6.83
C HIS A 109 7.71 5.83 -7.82
N ASN A 110 8.15 5.34 -8.98
CA ASN A 110 8.61 6.20 -10.07
C ASN A 110 7.44 6.93 -10.75
N GLN A 111 6.30 6.26 -10.88
CA GLN A 111 5.09 6.74 -11.56
C GLN A 111 3.84 6.48 -10.71
N MET A 112 3.51 7.46 -9.85
CA MET A 112 2.44 7.30 -8.85
C MET A 112 1.03 7.04 -9.44
N GLY A 113 0.83 7.26 -10.74
CA GLY A 113 -0.43 6.97 -11.44
C GLY A 113 -0.53 5.57 -12.05
N MET A 114 0.53 4.76 -11.94
CA MET A 114 0.59 3.40 -12.49
C MET A 114 0.81 2.40 -11.36
N ASN A 115 0.44 1.14 -11.61
CA ASN A 115 0.71 0.01 -10.72
C ASN A 115 0.23 0.21 -9.26
N LEU A 116 -1.03 0.62 -9.08
CA LEU A 116 -1.58 1.07 -7.79
C LEU A 116 -1.82 -0.07 -6.79
N ASN A 117 -2.06 -1.30 -7.22
CA ASN A 117 -2.30 -2.44 -6.34
C ASN A 117 -0.98 -3.08 -5.87
N VAL A 118 -0.79 -3.18 -4.56
CA VAL A 118 0.44 -3.79 -4.02
C VAL A 118 0.34 -5.31 -3.89
N VAL A 119 -0.84 -5.87 -3.56
CA VAL A 119 -1.00 -7.32 -3.30
C VAL A 119 -1.18 -8.09 -4.60
N LEU A 120 -2.18 -7.72 -5.41
CA LEU A 120 -2.49 -8.35 -6.69
C LEU A 120 -2.86 -7.28 -7.72
N PRO A 121 -2.31 -7.32 -8.94
CA PRO A 121 -2.50 -6.28 -9.97
C PRO A 121 -3.86 -6.33 -10.68
N ILE A 122 -4.92 -6.84 -10.03
CA ILE A 122 -6.20 -7.11 -10.69
C ILE A 122 -6.88 -5.82 -11.12
N ALA A 123 -6.99 -4.83 -10.23
CA ALA A 123 -7.63 -3.56 -10.59
C ALA A 123 -6.79 -2.80 -11.62
N ASP A 124 -5.46 -2.90 -11.54
CA ASP A 124 -4.60 -2.26 -12.53
C ASP A 124 -4.76 -2.85 -13.94
N PHE A 125 -4.98 -4.17 -14.06
CA PHE A 125 -5.33 -4.77 -15.34
C PHE A 125 -6.70 -4.31 -15.84
N LEU A 126 -7.71 -4.27 -14.95
CA LEU A 126 -9.08 -3.87 -15.32
C LEU A 126 -9.20 -2.39 -15.67
N LEU A 127 -8.41 -1.54 -15.02
CA LEU A 127 -8.44 -0.08 -15.18
C LEU A 127 -7.36 0.45 -16.13
N GLY A 128 -6.51 -0.42 -16.67
CA GLY A 128 -5.47 -0.05 -17.63
C GLY A 128 -4.29 0.73 -17.03
N THR A 129 -4.07 0.64 -15.71
CA THR A 129 -2.93 1.25 -14.99
C THR A 129 -1.76 0.28 -14.82
N PHE A 130 -1.86 -0.93 -15.37
CA PHE A 130 -0.82 -1.95 -15.32
C PHE A 130 0.32 -1.66 -16.32
N VAL A 131 1.55 -1.61 -15.80
CA VAL A 131 2.79 -1.41 -16.57
C VAL A 131 3.81 -2.48 -16.21
N TRP A 132 4.26 -3.22 -17.23
CA TRP A 132 5.28 -4.29 -17.11
C TRP A 132 6.72 -3.77 -17.22
N SER A 133 6.92 -2.62 -17.87
CA SER A 133 8.19 -2.27 -18.50
C SER A 133 9.17 -1.48 -17.62
N LYS A 134 10.45 -1.85 -17.78
CA LYS A 134 11.67 -1.17 -17.29
C LYS A 134 11.97 0.15 -18.02
N ALA A 135 11.20 0.52 -19.04
CA ALA A 135 11.46 1.63 -19.95
C ALA A 135 11.14 3.03 -19.38
N LEU A 136 10.97 3.15 -18.07
CA LEU A 136 10.67 4.42 -17.44
C LEU A 136 11.97 5.09 -17.04
N GLU A 137 12.24 6.17 -17.77
CA GLU A 137 13.42 7.04 -17.70
C GLU A 137 13.86 7.33 -16.26
N ILE A 138 15.17 7.47 -16.10
CA ILE A 138 15.88 7.48 -14.83
C ILE A 138 15.85 8.89 -14.22
N PRO A 139 15.26 9.11 -13.03
CA PRO A 139 15.86 10.04 -12.08
C PRO A 139 16.86 9.26 -11.25
N VAL A 140 18.14 9.55 -11.48
CA VAL A 140 19.27 8.76 -10.93
C VAL A 140 19.37 8.93 -9.41
N VAL A 141 18.80 10.01 -8.88
CA VAL A 141 18.93 10.42 -7.47
C VAL A 141 17.65 11.11 -7.02
N THR A 142 17.21 10.81 -5.80
CA THR A 142 16.11 11.53 -5.16
C THR A 142 16.47 13.00 -4.92
N PRO A 143 15.71 13.97 -5.48
CA PRO A 143 15.99 15.40 -5.31
C PRO A 143 16.09 15.81 -3.85
N ASP A 144 17.06 16.66 -3.53
CA ASP A 144 17.23 17.19 -2.18
C ASP A 144 16.00 17.93 -1.66
N SER A 145 15.22 18.54 -2.56
CA SER A 145 13.95 19.19 -2.20
C SER A 145 12.95 18.19 -1.60
N ALA A 146 12.82 16.99 -2.20
CA ALA A 146 11.94 15.94 -1.69
C ALA A 146 12.42 15.42 -0.32
N LYS A 147 13.75 15.22 -0.17
CA LYS A 147 14.36 14.84 1.11
C LYS A 147 14.11 15.90 2.20
N ARG A 148 14.24 17.19 1.87
CA ARG A 148 13.96 18.31 2.79
C ARG A 148 12.48 18.38 3.18
N THR A 149 11.56 18.34 2.22
CA THR A 149 10.11 18.37 2.49
C THR A 149 9.70 17.24 3.42
N ALA A 150 10.24 16.05 3.20
CA ALA A 150 9.93 14.94 4.07
C ALA A 150 10.51 15.07 5.48
N LYS A 151 11.76 15.53 5.62
CA LYS A 151 12.37 15.82 6.93
C LYS A 151 11.57 16.85 7.72
N LEU A 152 11.00 17.86 7.06
CA LEU A 152 10.14 18.86 7.70
C LEU A 152 8.84 18.29 8.27
N ASN A 153 8.34 17.19 7.69
CA ASN A 153 7.08 16.55 8.07
C ASN A 153 7.28 15.29 8.95
N SER A 154 8.51 14.87 9.22
CA SER A 154 8.80 13.76 10.15
C SER A 154 8.60 14.19 11.59
N ARG A 155 8.13 13.26 12.44
CA ARG A 155 7.93 13.53 13.88
C ARG A 155 9.26 13.66 14.61
N TYR A 156 10.35 13.16 14.05
CA TYR A 156 11.72 13.27 14.54
C TYR A 156 12.46 14.46 13.95
N ARG A 157 11.79 15.61 13.78
CA ARG A 157 12.47 16.86 13.46
C ARG A 157 13.53 17.09 14.54
N THR A 158 14.79 16.76 14.24
CA THR A 158 15.91 17.10 15.11
C THR A 158 15.81 18.60 15.32
N ALA A 159 15.48 19.02 16.53
CA ALA A 159 15.59 20.42 16.92
C ALA A 159 17.00 20.87 16.50
N PRO A 160 17.15 22.05 15.88
CA PRO A 160 18.48 22.55 15.59
C PRO A 160 19.30 22.52 16.88
N LYS A 161 20.47 21.87 16.82
CA LYS A 161 21.50 22.02 17.85
C LYS A 161 22.05 23.44 17.79
#